data_AF-A0A1R3IUZ4-F1
#
_entry.id   AF-A0A1R3IUZ4-F1
#
_cell.length_a   1.000
_cell.length_b   1.000
_cell.length_c   1.000
_cell.angle_alpha   90.00
_cell.angle_beta   90.00
_cell.angle_gamma   90.00
#
_symmetry.space_group_name_H-M   'P 1'
#
loop_
_entity.id
_entity.type
_entity.pdbx_description
1 polymer ?
#
loop_
_entity_poly.entity_id
_entity_poly.type
_entity_poly.pdbx_seq_one_letter_code
_entity_poly.pdbx_strand_id
1 'polypeptide(L)'
;MAALPSQFPPKHSLPHIMQALVGLVENQFRLSYPTTSIRDSVEARRDPSLITIVRIVIKVAEAHPDCGHRGSILLRNWLLVPLGFNADPVDLQALLDNPSTLGQLYYRGKVSLSPPRLALQQKILQTEPLDPMDRNVTITITGEAKKIHIIRTQPTNIASISAAFDIYPPDHSTIHRVRLCLDRGNIVGEGAGGRSLTILILNVAGVGNPDFQNAFSDSCLRYQPHLVFVTETRSRGNEGRSTRNSMDFPSGIFLDPIGYFGGIWMLWNHQTLTAQVTHRTDCSVAVDLSFPV
;
A
#
# COMPACT_ATOMS: atom_id res chain seq x y z
N MET A 1 -23.79 27.14 0.51
CA MET A 1 -23.80 25.66 0.43
C MET A 1 -25.07 25.23 -0.26
N ALA A 2 -25.00 24.79 -1.52
CA ALA A 2 -26.18 24.24 -2.20
C ALA A 2 -26.36 22.78 -1.73
N ALA A 3 -27.52 22.46 -1.17
CA ALA A 3 -27.87 21.08 -0.83
C ALA A 3 -27.95 20.24 -2.12
N LEU A 4 -27.19 19.15 -2.21
CA LEU A 4 -27.45 18.07 -3.17
C LEU A 4 -28.64 17.26 -2.63
N PRO A 5 -29.85 17.38 -3.18
CA PRO A 5 -31.06 16.80 -2.59
C PRO A 5 -31.29 15.38 -3.12
N SER A 6 -31.63 14.45 -2.22
CA SER A 6 -32.52 13.27 -2.40
C SER A 6 -32.44 12.33 -3.62
N GLN A 7 -31.53 12.51 -4.59
CA GLN A 7 -31.51 11.77 -5.86
C GLN A 7 -30.55 10.58 -5.91
N PHE A 8 -29.57 10.51 -5.02
CA PHE A 8 -28.59 9.42 -5.04
C PHE A 8 -29.06 8.24 -4.18
N PRO A 9 -29.07 7.01 -4.71
CA PRO A 9 -29.29 5.84 -3.89
C PRO A 9 -28.18 5.73 -2.83
N PRO A 10 -28.49 5.25 -1.61
CA PRO A 10 -27.47 5.07 -0.59
C PRO A 10 -26.41 4.06 -1.06
N LYS A 11 -25.15 4.25 -0.65
CA LYS A 11 -24.04 3.42 -1.15
C LYS A 11 -24.30 1.92 -1.00
N HIS A 12 -24.87 1.48 0.13
CA HIS A 12 -25.13 0.07 0.40
C HIS A 12 -26.18 -0.57 -0.52
N SER A 13 -27.02 0.22 -1.21
CA SER A 13 -28.00 -0.31 -2.18
C SER A 13 -27.46 -0.38 -3.61
N LEU A 14 -26.24 0.10 -3.85
CA LEU A 14 -25.58 -0.02 -5.15
C LEU A 14 -25.10 -1.47 -5.38
N PRO A 15 -24.95 -1.93 -6.64
CA PRO A 15 -24.26 -3.17 -6.96
C PRO A 15 -22.87 -3.22 -6.32
N HIS A 16 -22.40 -4.40 -5.91
CA HIS A 16 -21.13 -4.56 -5.18
C HIS A 16 -19.94 -3.93 -5.92
N ILE A 17 -19.86 -4.11 -7.24
CA ILE A 17 -18.84 -3.48 -8.08
C ILE A 17 -18.93 -1.94 -8.03
N MET A 18 -20.14 -1.35 -8.04
CA MET A 18 -20.31 0.09 -7.88
C MET A 18 -19.87 0.57 -6.51
N GLN A 19 -20.18 -0.17 -5.44
CA GLN A 19 -19.71 0.16 -4.09
C GLN A 19 -18.18 0.20 -4.03
N ALA A 20 -17.53 -0.73 -4.71
CA ALA A 20 -16.09 -0.81 -4.79
C ALA A 20 -15.47 0.32 -5.62
N LEU A 21 -16.05 0.65 -6.78
CA LEU A 21 -15.61 1.78 -7.61
C LEU A 21 -15.80 3.11 -6.89
N VAL A 22 -16.93 3.30 -6.21
CA VAL A 22 -17.16 4.45 -5.32
C VAL A 22 -16.10 4.49 -4.23
N GLY A 23 -15.86 3.37 -3.55
CA GLY A 23 -14.83 3.28 -2.51
C GLY A 23 -13.42 3.60 -3.01
N LEU A 24 -13.10 3.24 -4.25
CA LEU A 24 -11.83 3.59 -4.89
C LEU A 24 -11.70 5.11 -5.07
N VAL A 25 -12.75 5.77 -5.56
CA VAL A 25 -12.78 7.23 -5.76
C VAL A 25 -12.75 7.97 -4.42
N GLU A 26 -13.56 7.55 -3.44
CA GLU A 26 -13.56 8.10 -2.08
C GLU A 26 -12.17 8.05 -1.45
N ASN A 27 -11.50 6.89 -1.53
CA ASN A 27 -10.15 6.72 -1.01
C ASN A 27 -9.13 7.61 -1.75
N GLN A 28 -9.16 7.64 -3.08
CA GLN A 28 -8.18 8.34 -3.88
C GLN A 28 -8.27 9.87 -3.75
N PHE A 29 -9.48 10.39 -3.61
CA PHE A 29 -9.76 11.83 -3.65
C PHE A 29 -10.25 12.40 -2.32
N ARG A 30 -10.25 11.59 -1.26
CA ARG A 30 -10.78 11.94 0.07
C ARG A 30 -12.21 12.48 0.00
N LEU A 31 -13.01 11.83 -0.83
CA LEU A 31 -14.42 12.16 -1.03
C LEU A 31 -15.32 11.27 -0.19
N SER A 32 -16.53 11.74 0.04
CA SER A 32 -17.66 10.99 0.59
C SER A 32 -18.79 10.97 -0.41
N TYR A 33 -19.22 9.79 -0.82
CA TYR A 33 -20.39 9.61 -1.65
C TYR A 33 -21.66 9.78 -0.81
N PRO A 34 -22.70 10.47 -1.31
CA PRO A 34 -22.75 11.29 -2.53
C PRO A 34 -22.48 12.79 -2.27
N THR A 35 -21.96 13.15 -1.10
CA THR A 35 -21.99 14.53 -0.57
C THR A 35 -20.91 15.45 -1.11
N THR A 36 -19.76 14.91 -1.52
CA THR A 36 -18.62 15.69 -2.03
C THR A 36 -18.29 15.32 -3.46
N SER A 37 -17.75 16.24 -4.24
CA SER A 37 -17.40 16.09 -5.65
C SER A 37 -15.88 16.21 -5.90
N ILE A 38 -15.43 15.97 -7.13
CA ILE A 38 -14.02 16.13 -7.49
C ILE A 38 -13.49 17.55 -7.24
N ARG A 39 -14.38 18.56 -7.28
CA ARG A 39 -14.03 19.97 -7.03
C ARG A 39 -13.62 20.20 -5.58
N ASP A 40 -14.12 19.39 -4.67
CA ASP A 40 -13.86 19.47 -3.24
C ASP A 40 -12.51 18.81 -2.88
N SER A 41 -12.03 17.85 -3.68
CA SER A 41 -10.79 17.11 -3.45
C SER A 41 -9.54 18.00 -3.48
N VAL A 42 -8.76 17.95 -2.40
CA VAL A 42 -7.44 18.58 -2.32
C VAL A 42 -6.44 17.85 -3.23
N GLU A 43 -6.56 16.53 -3.32
CA GLU A 43 -5.72 15.65 -4.11
C GLU A 43 -5.84 15.98 -5.60
N ALA A 44 -7.07 16.13 -6.11
CA ALA A 44 -7.30 16.50 -7.50
C ALA A 44 -6.77 17.90 -7.85
N ARG A 45 -6.78 18.84 -6.89
CA ARG A 45 -6.20 20.18 -7.08
C ARG A 45 -4.68 20.16 -7.06
N ARG A 46 -4.07 19.33 -6.19
CA ARG A 46 -2.61 19.19 -6.08
C ARG A 46 -2.02 18.46 -7.29
N ASP A 47 -2.73 17.46 -7.80
CA ASP A 47 -2.28 16.63 -8.90
C ASP A 47 -3.43 16.42 -9.90
N PRO A 48 -3.54 17.30 -10.91
CA PRO A 48 -4.57 17.20 -11.94
C PRO A 48 -4.47 15.92 -12.77
N SER A 49 -3.31 15.23 -12.79
CA SER A 49 -3.17 13.96 -13.53
C SER A 49 -4.07 12.86 -12.97
N LEU A 50 -4.45 12.96 -11.69
CA LEU A 50 -5.34 12.01 -11.02
C LEU A 50 -6.74 11.99 -11.62
N ILE A 51 -7.15 13.05 -12.30
CA ILE A 51 -8.41 13.10 -13.05
C ILE A 51 -8.52 11.93 -14.04
N THR A 52 -7.39 11.40 -14.52
CA THR A 52 -7.36 10.20 -15.38
C THR A 52 -7.85 8.94 -14.65
N ILE A 53 -7.62 8.82 -13.34
CA ILE A 53 -8.17 7.71 -12.53
C ILE A 53 -9.70 7.77 -12.54
N VAL A 54 -10.30 8.96 -12.45
CA VAL A 54 -11.76 9.14 -12.56
C VAL A 54 -12.26 8.68 -13.93
N ARG A 55 -11.55 9.03 -15.02
CA ARG A 55 -11.90 8.57 -16.38
C ARG A 55 -11.91 7.04 -16.47
N ILE A 56 -10.87 6.40 -15.95
CA ILE A 56 -10.73 4.94 -15.93
C ILE A 56 -11.87 4.31 -15.14
N VAL A 57 -12.16 4.81 -13.94
CA VAL A 57 -13.26 4.28 -13.10
C VAL A 57 -14.62 4.41 -13.80
N ILE A 58 -14.90 5.55 -14.44
CA ILE A 58 -16.14 5.76 -15.20
C ILE A 58 -16.21 4.79 -16.40
N LYS A 59 -15.11 4.60 -17.13
CA LYS A 59 -15.05 3.67 -18.26
C LYS A 59 -15.21 2.21 -17.84
N VAL A 60 -14.63 1.82 -16.70
CA VAL A 60 -14.84 0.49 -16.14
C VAL A 60 -16.29 0.30 -15.70
N ALA A 61 -16.91 1.30 -15.05
CA ALA A 61 -18.33 1.23 -14.74
C ALA A 61 -19.18 1.09 -16.01
N GLU A 62 -18.88 1.83 -17.07
CA GLU A 62 -19.59 1.78 -18.35
C GLU A 62 -19.48 0.40 -19.03
N ALA A 63 -18.31 -0.22 -18.99
CA ALA A 63 -18.04 -1.51 -19.60
C ALA A 63 -18.53 -2.72 -18.77
N HIS A 64 -18.79 -2.55 -17.47
CA HIS A 64 -19.14 -3.65 -16.58
C HIS A 64 -20.64 -4.01 -16.69
N PRO A 65 -21.01 -5.31 -16.84
CA PRO A 65 -22.41 -5.72 -17.03
C PRO A 65 -23.39 -5.23 -15.94
N ASP A 66 -23.00 -5.31 -14.67
CA ASP A 66 -23.86 -4.91 -13.53
C ASP A 66 -24.02 -3.39 -13.35
N CYS A 67 -23.15 -2.60 -13.95
CA CYS A 67 -23.15 -1.14 -13.83
C CYS A 67 -23.71 -0.50 -15.10
N GLY A 68 -23.09 -0.86 -16.22
CA GLY A 68 -23.33 -0.33 -17.55
C GLY A 68 -23.36 1.19 -17.60
N HIS A 69 -24.12 1.69 -18.56
CA HIS A 69 -24.32 3.12 -18.77
C HIS A 69 -24.94 3.83 -17.54
N ARG A 70 -25.79 3.16 -16.76
CA ARG A 70 -26.41 3.75 -15.56
C ARG A 70 -25.39 4.04 -14.47
N GLY A 71 -24.46 3.11 -14.23
CA GLY A 71 -23.38 3.29 -13.26
C GLY A 71 -22.43 4.43 -13.66
N SER A 72 -22.11 4.54 -14.95
CA SER A 72 -21.27 5.63 -15.46
C SER A 72 -21.95 6.99 -15.32
N ILE A 73 -23.26 7.10 -15.60
CA ILE A 73 -24.05 8.33 -15.35
C ILE A 73 -24.03 8.70 -13.87
N LEU A 74 -24.26 7.73 -12.97
CA LEU A 74 -24.28 7.98 -11.53
C LEU A 74 -22.95 8.57 -11.05
N LEU A 75 -21.82 7.99 -11.48
CA LEU A 75 -20.48 8.51 -11.13
C LEU A 75 -20.24 9.92 -11.67
N ARG A 76 -20.65 10.18 -12.92
CA ARG A 76 -20.50 11.53 -13.52
C ARG A 76 -21.30 12.58 -12.78
N ASN A 77 -22.56 12.26 -12.44
CA ASN A 77 -23.44 13.14 -11.70
C ASN A 77 -22.90 13.40 -10.31
N TRP A 78 -22.44 12.37 -9.60
CA TRP A 78 -21.85 12.53 -8.27
C TRP A 78 -20.59 13.38 -8.32
N LEU A 79 -19.68 13.09 -9.25
CA LEU A 79 -18.39 13.78 -9.33
C LEU A 79 -18.46 15.15 -10.01
N LEU A 80 -19.64 15.58 -10.47
CA LEU A 80 -19.87 16.83 -11.22
C LEU A 80 -18.93 16.97 -12.42
N VAL A 81 -18.71 15.85 -13.10
CA VAL A 81 -17.83 15.74 -14.25
C VAL A 81 -18.62 16.12 -15.51
N PRO A 82 -18.18 17.10 -16.32
CA PRO A 82 -18.91 17.52 -17.52
C PRO A 82 -19.16 16.35 -18.48
N LEU A 83 -20.29 16.37 -19.20
CA LEU A 83 -20.59 15.34 -20.21
C LEU A 83 -19.47 15.21 -21.26
N GLY A 84 -18.80 16.32 -21.61
CA GLY A 84 -17.65 16.35 -22.52
C GLY A 84 -16.35 15.76 -21.99
N PHE A 85 -16.27 15.40 -20.70
CA PHE A 85 -15.06 14.86 -20.08
C PHE A 85 -14.58 13.51 -20.64
N ASN A 86 -15.47 12.82 -21.37
CA ASN A 86 -15.20 11.58 -22.13
C ASN A 86 -15.63 11.74 -23.61
N ALA A 87 -15.69 12.96 -24.16
CA ALA A 87 -16.11 13.17 -25.55
C ALA A 87 -15.11 12.57 -26.56
N ASP A 88 -13.84 12.43 -26.17
CA ASP A 88 -12.89 11.69 -26.98
C ASP A 88 -13.15 10.17 -26.85
N PRO A 89 -13.15 9.42 -27.96
CA PRO A 89 -13.29 7.97 -28.00
C PRO A 89 -12.03 7.27 -27.46
N VAL A 90 -11.44 7.79 -26.38
CA VAL A 90 -10.30 7.16 -25.73
C VAL A 90 -10.80 5.86 -25.11
N ASP A 91 -10.34 4.77 -25.71
CA ASP A 91 -10.52 3.41 -25.22
C ASP A 91 -9.85 3.28 -23.84
N LEU A 92 -10.43 2.45 -22.97
CA LEU A 92 -9.84 2.10 -21.68
C LEU A 92 -8.43 1.54 -21.88
N GLN A 93 -8.20 0.78 -22.95
CA GLN A 93 -6.87 0.26 -23.28
C GLN A 93 -5.87 1.39 -23.54
N ALA A 94 -6.25 2.41 -24.33
CA ALA A 94 -5.39 3.56 -24.60
C ALA A 94 -5.02 4.36 -23.34
N LEU A 95 -5.93 4.43 -22.35
CA LEU A 95 -5.64 5.04 -21.05
C LEU A 95 -4.63 4.21 -20.23
N LEU A 96 -4.76 2.88 -20.28
CA LEU A 96 -3.87 1.97 -19.57
C LEU A 96 -2.51 1.79 -20.26
N ASP A 97 -2.43 2.02 -21.57
CA ASP A 97 -1.19 1.99 -22.34
C ASP A 97 -0.34 3.26 -22.15
N ASN A 98 -0.93 4.35 -21.63
CA ASN A 98 -0.19 5.56 -21.31
C ASN A 98 0.76 5.32 -20.11
N PRO A 99 2.10 5.39 -20.28
CA PRO A 99 3.04 5.00 -19.23
C PRO A 99 2.98 5.87 -17.97
N SER A 100 2.63 7.15 -18.12
CA SER A 100 2.49 8.08 -16.99
C SER A 100 1.26 7.74 -16.15
N THR A 101 0.14 7.49 -16.82
CA THR A 101 -1.11 7.08 -16.19
C THR A 101 -0.95 5.73 -15.50
N LEU A 102 -0.35 4.77 -16.21
CA LEU A 102 -0.10 3.44 -15.67
C LEU A 102 0.83 3.50 -14.45
N GLY A 103 1.90 4.28 -14.53
CA GLY A 103 2.81 4.52 -13.41
C GLY A 103 2.09 5.08 -12.18
N GLN A 104 1.23 6.09 -12.36
CA GLN A 104 0.43 6.65 -11.25
C GLN A 104 -0.55 5.63 -10.67
N LEU A 105 -1.19 4.79 -11.49
CA LEU A 105 -2.09 3.75 -11.00
C LEU A 105 -1.38 2.70 -10.16
N TYR A 106 -0.19 2.24 -10.58
CA TYR A 106 0.60 1.29 -9.80
C TYR A 106 1.17 1.91 -8.53
N TYR A 107 1.76 3.10 -8.63
CA TYR A 107 2.32 3.84 -7.50
C TYR A 107 1.29 4.01 -6.38
N ARG A 108 0.02 4.22 -6.75
CA ARG A 108 -1.11 4.44 -5.82
C ARG A 108 -1.87 3.16 -5.45
N GLY A 109 -1.46 2.01 -5.96
CA GLY A 109 -2.10 0.73 -5.70
C GLY A 109 -3.53 0.63 -6.18
N LYS A 110 -3.83 1.26 -7.32
CA LYS A 110 -5.14 1.25 -7.99
C LYS A 110 -5.23 0.21 -9.08
N VAL A 111 -4.09 -0.23 -9.61
CA VAL A 111 -3.99 -1.43 -10.44
C VAL A 111 -2.99 -2.39 -9.87
N SER A 112 -3.09 -3.67 -10.22
CA SER A 112 -2.14 -4.74 -9.92
C SER A 112 -2.02 -5.67 -11.12
N LEU A 113 -0.96 -6.50 -11.15
CA LEU A 113 -0.66 -7.47 -12.21
C LEU A 113 -0.38 -6.84 -13.57
N SER A 114 0.26 -7.60 -14.47
CA SER A 114 0.38 -7.28 -15.89
C SER A 114 -0.23 -8.44 -16.70
N PRO A 115 -1.29 -8.24 -17.51
CA PRO A 115 -1.94 -6.96 -17.81
C PRO A 115 -2.62 -6.29 -16.61
N PRO A 116 -2.72 -4.94 -16.59
CA PRO A 116 -3.22 -4.19 -15.44
C PRO A 116 -4.66 -4.53 -15.07
N ARG A 117 -4.92 -4.81 -13.79
CA ARG A 117 -6.26 -5.04 -13.23
C ARG A 117 -6.54 -4.06 -12.12
N LEU A 118 -7.72 -3.42 -12.11
CA LEU A 118 -8.09 -2.51 -11.03
C LEU A 118 -8.12 -3.24 -9.67
N ALA A 119 -7.41 -2.69 -8.70
CA ALA A 119 -7.47 -3.11 -7.32
C ALA A 119 -8.71 -2.47 -6.68
N LEU A 120 -9.76 -3.25 -6.46
CA LEU A 120 -11.00 -2.74 -5.85
C LEU A 120 -10.91 -2.64 -4.33
N GLN A 121 -10.10 -3.51 -3.71
CA GLN A 121 -9.81 -3.45 -2.28
C GLN A 121 -8.80 -2.34 -1.98
N GLN A 122 -9.25 -1.30 -1.26
CA GLN A 122 -8.41 -0.15 -0.93
C GLN A 122 -7.93 -0.11 0.52
N LYS A 123 -8.69 -0.70 1.45
CA LYS A 123 -8.35 -0.70 2.87
C LYS A 123 -7.21 -1.66 3.16
N ILE A 124 -6.26 -1.18 3.98
CA ILE A 124 -5.20 -1.98 4.55
C ILE A 124 -5.78 -2.74 5.75
N LEU A 125 -5.69 -4.06 5.73
CA LEU A 125 -6.26 -4.92 6.76
C LEU A 125 -5.21 -5.27 7.80
N GLN A 126 -5.52 -5.01 9.06
CA GLN A 126 -4.64 -5.39 10.15
C GLN A 126 -4.83 -6.89 10.50
N THR A 127 -3.73 -7.62 10.70
CA THR A 127 -3.78 -8.97 11.25
C THR A 127 -3.54 -8.97 12.75
N GLU A 128 -3.91 -10.06 13.40
CA GLU A 128 -3.56 -10.28 14.80
C GLU A 128 -2.03 -10.24 14.99
N PRO A 129 -1.55 -9.67 16.10
CA PRO A 129 -0.13 -9.73 16.45
C PRO A 129 0.34 -11.18 16.55
N LEU A 130 1.52 -11.43 16.00
CA LEU A 130 2.21 -12.70 16.12
C LEU A 130 3.21 -12.58 17.26
N ASP A 131 3.03 -13.42 18.28
CA ASP A 131 3.97 -13.59 19.39
C ASP A 131 4.64 -14.96 19.23
N PRO A 132 5.55 -15.11 18.24
CA PRO A 132 6.12 -16.40 17.89
C PRO A 132 6.91 -16.99 19.06
N MET A 133 6.53 -18.22 19.43
CA MET A 133 7.35 -19.08 20.29
C MET A 133 8.47 -19.75 19.49
N ASP A 134 8.27 -19.89 18.18
CA ASP A 134 9.24 -20.48 17.27
C ASP A 134 10.38 -19.52 16.96
N ARG A 135 11.59 -20.06 16.85
CA ARG A 135 12.80 -19.29 16.57
C ARG A 135 12.86 -18.74 15.16
N ASN A 136 12.22 -19.43 14.23
CA ASN A 136 12.24 -19.13 12.82
C ASN A 136 10.82 -18.77 12.41
N VAL A 137 10.63 -17.51 12.10
CA VAL A 137 9.33 -16.97 11.73
C VAL A 137 9.42 -16.57 10.28
N THR A 138 8.57 -17.15 9.44
CA THR A 138 8.47 -16.76 8.03
C THR A 138 7.09 -16.21 7.77
N ILE A 139 7.03 -14.96 7.35
CA ILE A 139 5.80 -14.33 6.86
C ILE A 139 5.88 -14.25 5.35
N THR A 140 4.89 -14.82 4.69
CA THR A 140 4.72 -14.75 3.23
C THR A 140 3.54 -13.86 2.91
N ILE A 141 3.74 -12.87 2.05
CA ILE A 141 2.75 -11.85 1.72
C ILE A 141 2.61 -11.76 0.21
N THR A 142 1.41 -11.94 -0.29
CA THR A 142 1.05 -11.69 -1.68
C THR A 142 1.01 -10.18 -1.94
N GLY A 143 1.63 -9.70 -3.01
CA GLY A 143 1.78 -8.27 -3.30
C GLY A 143 0.47 -7.50 -3.33
N GLU A 144 -0.58 -8.09 -3.88
CA GLU A 144 -1.91 -7.48 -4.00
C GLU A 144 -2.62 -7.32 -2.65
N ALA A 145 -2.18 -8.04 -1.62
CA ALA A 145 -2.84 -8.10 -0.33
C ALA A 145 -2.41 -6.95 0.60
N LYS A 146 -3.20 -5.89 0.68
CA LYS A 146 -2.95 -4.76 1.59
C LYS A 146 -3.11 -5.20 3.06
N LYS A 147 -2.01 -5.42 3.78
CA LYS A 147 -2.02 -6.03 5.12
C LYS A 147 -0.98 -5.43 6.06
N ILE A 148 -1.25 -5.50 7.37
CA ILE A 148 -0.31 -5.16 8.44
C ILE A 148 -0.11 -6.37 9.32
N HIS A 149 1.15 -6.76 9.52
CA HIS A 149 1.58 -7.77 10.47
C HIS A 149 2.40 -7.12 11.57
N ILE A 150 2.16 -7.53 12.81
CA ILE A 150 2.98 -7.16 13.96
C ILE A 150 3.65 -8.44 14.48
N ILE A 151 4.96 -8.40 14.68
CA ILE A 151 5.70 -9.46 15.34
C ILE A 151 6.27 -8.89 16.63
N ARG A 152 6.09 -9.59 17.75
CA ARG A 152 6.82 -9.32 18.99
C ARG A 152 7.62 -10.55 19.38
N THR A 153 8.92 -10.40 19.48
CA THR A 153 9.79 -11.51 19.85
C THR A 153 9.80 -11.70 21.36
N GLN A 154 10.19 -12.89 21.80
CA GLN A 154 10.75 -13.04 23.14
C GLN A 154 12.00 -12.14 23.30
N PRO A 155 12.38 -11.76 24.54
CA PRO A 155 13.60 -10.99 24.79
C PRO A 155 14.83 -11.64 24.15
N THR A 156 15.56 -10.87 23.34
CA THR A 156 16.77 -11.33 22.65
C THR A 156 17.81 -10.21 22.58
N ASN A 157 19.09 -10.56 22.55
CA ASN A 157 20.17 -9.60 22.30
C ASN A 157 20.53 -9.51 20.80
N ILE A 158 20.29 -10.59 20.05
CA ILE A 158 20.68 -10.71 18.64
C ILE A 158 19.58 -11.43 17.85
N ALA A 159 19.29 -10.94 16.65
CA ALA A 159 18.43 -11.63 15.68
C ALA A 159 18.96 -11.40 14.27
N SER A 160 18.78 -12.36 13.37
CA SER A 160 18.97 -12.11 11.93
C SER A 160 17.62 -11.98 11.26
N ILE A 161 17.46 -11.01 10.37
CA ILE A 161 16.23 -10.85 9.58
C ILE A 161 16.57 -10.69 8.11
N SER A 162 15.76 -11.29 7.25
CA SER A 162 15.84 -11.10 5.81
C SER A 162 14.47 -10.79 5.22
N ALA A 163 14.47 -10.02 4.15
CA ALA A 163 13.29 -9.71 3.38
C ALA A 163 13.63 -9.85 1.89
N ALA A 164 12.74 -10.50 1.14
CA ALA A 164 12.90 -10.68 -0.30
C ALA A 164 11.55 -10.64 -1.01
N PHE A 165 11.56 -10.35 -2.31
CA PHE A 165 10.39 -10.48 -3.16
C PHE A 165 10.70 -11.20 -4.46
N ASP A 166 9.75 -12.00 -4.93
CA ASP A 166 9.76 -12.62 -6.25
C ASP A 166 8.65 -12.05 -7.12
N ILE A 167 8.85 -12.05 -8.43
CA ILE A 167 7.85 -11.67 -9.42
C ILE A 167 7.57 -12.88 -10.30
N TYR A 168 6.30 -13.27 -10.39
CA TYR A 168 5.86 -14.37 -11.22
C TYR A 168 5.70 -13.89 -12.68
N PRO A 169 6.48 -14.40 -13.65
CA PRO A 169 6.51 -13.83 -15.01
C PRO A 169 5.16 -13.77 -15.75
N PRO A 170 4.25 -14.76 -15.64
CA PRO A 170 3.01 -14.76 -16.40
C PRO A 170 2.08 -13.57 -16.15
N ASP A 171 1.96 -13.13 -14.90
CA ASP A 171 1.03 -12.06 -14.52
C ASP A 171 1.65 -10.96 -13.67
N HIS A 172 2.96 -11.04 -13.42
CA HIS A 172 3.72 -10.14 -12.56
C HIS A 172 3.17 -10.03 -11.14
N SER A 173 2.42 -11.03 -10.66
CA SER A 173 2.09 -11.16 -9.25
C SER A 173 3.38 -11.28 -8.44
N THR A 174 3.36 -10.75 -7.22
CA THR A 174 4.55 -10.75 -6.36
C THR A 174 4.31 -11.51 -5.06
N ILE A 175 5.39 -12.10 -4.55
CA ILE A 175 5.41 -12.74 -3.25
C ILE A 175 6.56 -12.14 -2.46
N HIS A 176 6.24 -11.48 -1.36
CA HIS A 176 7.20 -10.99 -0.38
C HIS A 176 7.38 -12.03 0.72
N ARG A 177 8.62 -12.23 1.16
CA ARG A 177 8.94 -13.10 2.30
C ARG A 177 9.80 -12.33 3.28
N VAL A 178 9.35 -12.28 4.53
CA VAL A 178 10.14 -11.77 5.66
C VAL A 178 10.45 -12.95 6.57
N ARG A 179 11.74 -13.20 6.82
CA ARG A 179 12.23 -14.30 7.66
C ARG A 179 13.02 -13.74 8.82
N LEU A 180 12.56 -14.02 10.03
CA LEU A 180 13.23 -13.69 11.28
C LEU A 180 13.77 -14.98 11.90
N CYS A 181 15.06 -14.97 12.26
CA CYS A 181 15.70 -16.04 13.01
C CYS A 181 16.25 -15.47 14.32
N LEU A 182 15.84 -16.06 15.45
CA LEU A 182 16.29 -15.70 16.80
C LEU A 182 17.41 -16.65 17.23
N ASP A 183 18.55 -16.10 17.67
CA ASP A 183 19.70 -16.91 18.11
C ASP A 183 19.50 -17.49 19.52
N ARG A 184 19.86 -18.77 19.70
CA ARG A 184 19.64 -19.57 20.91
C ARG A 184 20.62 -19.23 22.04
N GLY A 185 21.81 -18.72 21.73
CA GLY A 185 22.84 -18.36 22.73
C GLY A 185 22.54 -17.08 23.51
N ASN A 186 21.53 -16.31 23.08
CA ASN A 186 21.21 -14.97 23.56
C ASN A 186 19.72 -14.79 23.93
N ILE A 187 18.95 -15.88 24.06
CA ILE A 187 17.65 -15.82 24.72
C ILE A 187 17.95 -15.75 26.20
N VAL A 188 17.95 -14.53 26.70
CA VAL A 188 18.27 -14.24 28.07
C VAL A 188 17.09 -14.63 28.95
N GLY A 189 17.29 -15.55 29.89
CA GLY A 189 16.26 -15.86 30.90
C GLY A 189 15.84 -14.59 31.64
N GLU A 190 14.61 -14.56 32.17
CA GLU A 190 14.08 -13.43 32.95
C GLU A 190 15.11 -13.00 34.01
N GLY A 191 15.82 -11.89 33.76
CA GLY A 191 16.85 -11.37 34.66
C GLY A 191 18.15 -10.84 34.05
N ALA A 192 18.49 -11.11 32.77
CA ALA A 192 19.80 -10.68 32.21
C ALA A 192 19.75 -9.65 31.04
N GLY A 193 18.70 -8.82 30.98
CA GLY A 193 18.73 -7.58 30.18
C GLY A 193 18.36 -7.68 28.68
N GLY A 194 17.89 -8.83 28.19
CA GLY A 194 17.37 -8.94 26.82
C GLY A 194 16.14 -8.03 26.58
N ARG A 195 15.97 -7.54 25.34
CA ARG A 195 14.84 -6.68 24.96
C ARG A 195 13.98 -7.37 23.92
N SER A 196 12.65 -7.23 24.03
CA SER A 196 11.72 -7.73 23.02
C SER A 196 11.80 -6.84 21.78
N LEU A 197 11.89 -7.46 20.60
CA LEU A 197 11.86 -6.77 19.32
C LEU A 197 10.44 -6.72 18.79
N THR A 198 9.88 -5.52 18.71
CA THR A 198 8.64 -5.24 17.98
C THR A 198 8.95 -4.91 16.52
N ILE A 199 8.44 -5.71 15.58
CA ILE A 199 8.57 -5.53 14.13
C ILE A 199 7.19 -5.26 13.54
N LEU A 200 7.08 -4.22 12.75
CA LEU A 200 5.88 -3.87 11.99
C LEU A 200 6.14 -4.15 10.50
N ILE A 201 5.28 -4.92 9.85
CA ILE A 201 5.37 -5.20 8.41
C ILE A 201 4.08 -4.72 7.75
N LEU A 202 4.17 -3.75 6.85
CA LEU A 202 3.04 -3.25 6.08
C LEU A 202 3.24 -3.64 4.62
N ASN A 203 2.32 -4.42 4.05
CA ASN A 203 2.20 -4.56 2.61
C ASN A 203 1.17 -3.57 2.11
N VAL A 204 1.60 -2.63 1.27
CA VAL A 204 0.81 -1.43 0.96
C VAL A 204 0.27 -1.44 -0.48
N ALA A 205 0.84 -2.31 -1.32
CA ALA A 205 0.51 -2.43 -2.73
C ALA A 205 0.60 -1.10 -3.50
N GLY A 206 1.53 -0.22 -3.13
CA GLY A 206 1.69 1.14 -3.65
C GLY A 206 1.68 2.20 -2.54
N VAL A 207 2.84 2.79 -2.25
CA VAL A 207 3.01 3.82 -1.21
C VAL A 207 2.32 5.15 -1.53
N GLY A 208 1.94 5.39 -2.79
CA GLY A 208 1.16 6.56 -3.20
C GLY A 208 -0.33 6.48 -2.82
N ASN A 209 -0.78 5.37 -2.24
CA ASN A 209 -2.14 5.22 -1.73
C ASN A 209 -2.35 6.17 -0.54
N PRO A 210 -3.36 7.06 -0.57
CA PRO A 210 -3.60 7.98 0.54
C PRO A 210 -3.77 7.29 1.91
N ASP A 211 -4.37 6.09 1.96
CA ASP A 211 -4.58 5.36 3.23
C ASP A 211 -3.29 4.86 3.87
N PHE A 212 -2.21 4.75 3.10
CA PHE A 212 -0.93 4.27 3.60
C PHE A 212 -0.38 5.14 4.72
N GLN A 213 -0.35 6.47 4.55
CA GLN A 213 0.23 7.38 5.55
C GLN A 213 -0.51 7.30 6.89
N ASN A 214 -1.84 7.23 6.86
CA ASN A 214 -2.64 7.08 8.08
C ASN A 214 -2.37 5.74 8.74
N ALA A 215 -2.45 4.64 7.98
CA ALA A 215 -2.21 3.30 8.50
C ALA A 215 -0.80 3.14 9.08
N PHE A 216 0.21 3.73 8.45
CA PHE A 216 1.58 3.76 8.93
C PHE A 216 1.69 4.53 10.25
N SER A 217 1.22 5.78 10.31
CA SER A 217 1.29 6.62 11.50
C SER A 217 0.52 6.02 12.68
N ASP A 218 -0.70 5.53 12.46
CA ASP A 218 -1.51 4.89 13.49
C ASP A 218 -0.83 3.63 14.03
N SER A 219 -0.21 2.83 13.15
CA SER A 219 0.51 1.63 13.56
C SER A 219 1.78 1.94 14.33
N CYS A 220 2.55 2.95 13.90
CA CYS A 220 3.75 3.40 14.59
C CYS A 220 3.41 3.94 15.99
N LEU A 221 2.35 4.77 16.10
CA LEU A 221 1.89 5.30 17.38
C LEU A 221 1.41 4.18 18.33
N ARG A 222 0.66 3.21 17.80
CA ARG A 222 0.08 2.13 18.60
C ARG A 222 1.09 1.09 19.04
N TYR A 223 2.05 0.74 18.18
CA TYR A 223 2.94 -0.40 18.40
C TYR A 223 4.37 -0.02 18.77
N GLN A 224 4.78 1.22 18.52
CA GLN A 224 6.15 1.71 18.74
C GLN A 224 7.21 0.71 18.23
N PRO A 225 7.18 0.38 16.92
CA PRO A 225 8.05 -0.64 16.37
C PRO A 225 9.52 -0.19 16.41
N HIS A 226 10.42 -1.14 16.67
CA HIS A 226 11.86 -0.92 16.56
C HIS A 226 12.32 -1.01 15.10
N LEU A 227 11.64 -1.87 14.34
CA LEU A 227 11.92 -2.17 12.95
C LEU A 227 10.63 -2.18 12.15
N VAL A 228 10.64 -1.52 10.99
CA VAL A 228 9.50 -1.48 10.08
C VAL A 228 9.90 -1.99 8.70
N PHE A 229 9.08 -2.87 8.13
CA PHE A 229 9.12 -3.21 6.71
C PHE A 229 7.91 -2.62 6.01
N VAL A 230 8.15 -1.93 4.89
CA VAL A 230 7.11 -1.57 3.92
C VAL A 230 7.37 -2.38 2.66
N THR A 231 6.41 -3.23 2.29
CA THR A 231 6.48 -4.18 1.17
C THR A 231 5.48 -3.82 0.09
N GLU A 232 5.77 -4.26 -1.14
CA GLU A 232 5.05 -3.87 -2.36
C GLU A 232 4.94 -2.35 -2.47
N THR A 233 6.09 -1.67 -2.41
CA THR A 233 6.13 -0.20 -2.37
C THR A 233 5.73 0.43 -3.70
N ARG A 234 6.03 -0.26 -4.82
CA ARG A 234 5.74 0.18 -6.20
C ARG A 234 6.21 1.60 -6.52
N SER A 235 7.24 2.06 -5.83
CA SER A 235 7.77 3.40 -5.99
C SER A 235 9.27 3.36 -6.24
N ARG A 236 9.71 4.15 -7.22
CA ARG A 236 11.11 4.27 -7.64
C ARG A 236 11.58 5.72 -7.49
N GLY A 237 12.88 5.89 -7.30
CA GLY A 237 13.53 7.19 -7.40
C GLY A 237 12.95 8.25 -6.45
N ASN A 238 12.62 9.41 -7.01
CA ASN A 238 12.27 10.62 -6.25
C ASN A 238 10.90 10.54 -5.55
N GLU A 239 9.90 9.92 -6.17
CA GLU A 239 8.56 9.77 -5.56
C GLU A 239 8.63 8.93 -4.28
N GLY A 240 9.45 7.87 -4.29
CA GLY A 240 9.67 7.04 -3.12
C GLY A 240 10.52 7.75 -2.08
N ARG A 241 11.44 8.63 -2.49
CA ARG A 241 12.29 9.39 -1.56
C ARG A 241 11.49 10.40 -0.73
N SER A 242 10.59 11.19 -1.34
CA SER A 242 9.78 12.15 -0.59
C SER A 242 8.89 11.44 0.45
N THR A 243 8.29 10.32 0.07
CA THR A 243 7.45 9.51 0.96
C THR A 243 8.25 8.93 2.11
N ARG A 244 9.45 8.37 1.85
CA ARG A 244 10.35 7.88 2.90
C ARG A 244 10.82 8.98 3.86
N ASN A 245 11.16 10.15 3.34
CA ASN A 245 11.61 11.27 4.16
C ASN A 245 10.51 11.81 5.10
N SER A 246 9.24 11.52 4.80
CA SER A 246 8.11 11.84 5.69
C SER A 246 7.89 10.80 6.79
N MET A 247 8.59 9.66 6.74
CA MET A 247 8.55 8.64 7.78
C MET A 247 9.60 8.96 8.82
N ASP A 248 9.20 9.02 10.09
CA ASP A 248 10.05 9.40 11.22
C ASP A 248 11.02 8.28 11.64
N PHE A 249 11.81 7.78 10.69
CA PHE A 249 12.83 6.76 10.87
C PHE A 249 14.15 7.25 10.30
N PRO A 250 15.19 7.45 11.14
CA PRO A 250 16.44 8.07 10.71
C PRO A 250 17.34 7.14 9.89
N SER A 251 17.01 5.85 9.82
CA SER A 251 17.85 4.85 9.15
C SER A 251 16.99 3.88 8.35
N GLY A 252 17.53 3.43 7.21
CA GLY A 252 16.80 2.49 6.36
C GLY A 252 17.61 1.90 5.21
N ILE A 253 17.12 0.77 4.70
CA ILE A 253 17.58 0.08 3.48
C ILE A 253 16.42 -0.02 2.51
N PHE A 254 16.71 0.13 1.22
CA PHE A 254 15.68 0.23 0.20
C PHE A 254 16.02 -0.64 -1.00
N LEU A 255 15.06 -1.47 -1.40
CA LEU A 255 15.06 -2.24 -2.63
C LEU A 255 13.99 -1.64 -3.53
N ASP A 256 14.38 -1.20 -4.72
CA ASP A 256 13.46 -0.67 -5.70
C ASP A 256 12.62 -1.81 -6.31
N PRO A 257 11.36 -1.56 -6.70
CA PRO A 257 10.58 -2.54 -7.46
C PRO A 257 11.22 -2.79 -8.83
N ILE A 258 10.91 -3.94 -9.45
CA ILE A 258 11.22 -4.23 -10.86
C ILE A 258 9.99 -3.91 -11.69
N GLY A 259 10.12 -2.99 -12.66
CA GLY A 259 8.98 -2.32 -13.27
C GLY A 259 8.16 -1.59 -12.20
N TYR A 260 6.92 -2.04 -12.01
CA TYR A 260 6.00 -1.54 -10.98
C TYR A 260 5.78 -2.54 -9.83
N PHE A 261 6.52 -3.65 -9.81
CA PHE A 261 6.21 -4.82 -9.01
C PHE A 261 7.25 -5.02 -7.91
N GLY A 262 6.80 -5.23 -6.68
CA GLY A 262 7.68 -5.45 -5.54
C GLY A 262 8.15 -4.15 -4.88
N GLY A 263 9.43 -4.17 -4.48
CA GLY A 263 10.05 -3.12 -3.69
C GLY A 263 9.85 -3.30 -2.19
N ILE A 264 10.90 -3.03 -1.42
CA ILE A 264 10.95 -3.21 0.02
C ILE A 264 11.68 -2.02 0.65
N TRP A 265 11.08 -1.42 1.67
CA TRP A 265 11.77 -0.49 2.57
C TRP A 265 11.89 -1.14 3.94
N MET A 266 13.10 -1.14 4.48
CA MET A 266 13.39 -1.54 5.84
C MET A 266 13.83 -0.29 6.60
N LEU A 267 13.16 0.05 7.70
CA LEU A 267 13.32 1.32 8.43
C LEU A 267 13.52 1.03 9.91
N TRP A 268 14.44 1.73 10.58
CA TRP A 268 14.67 1.59 12.02
C TRP A 268 15.24 2.87 12.63
N ASN A 269 15.18 2.95 13.96
CA ASN A 269 15.87 4.00 14.71
C ASN A 269 17.22 3.47 15.20
N HIS A 270 18.33 4.02 14.68
CA HIS A 270 19.69 3.61 15.06
C HIS A 270 20.02 3.85 16.54
N GLN A 271 19.25 4.69 17.24
CA GLN A 271 19.37 4.90 18.69
C GLN A 271 18.81 3.73 19.50
N THR A 272 17.93 2.91 18.93
CA THR A 272 17.27 1.80 19.63
C THR A 272 17.59 0.44 19.03
N LEU A 273 18.04 0.37 17.78
CA LEU A 273 18.35 -0.86 17.07
C LEU A 273 19.50 -0.64 16.10
N THR A 274 20.51 -1.51 16.14
CA THR A 274 21.55 -1.58 15.11
C THR A 274 21.17 -2.64 14.09
N ALA A 275 21.34 -2.33 12.80
CA ALA A 275 21.14 -3.27 11.71
C ALA A 275 22.38 -3.29 10.81
N GLN A 276 23.05 -4.43 10.73
CA GLN A 276 24.24 -4.64 9.90
C GLN A 276 23.88 -5.50 8.69
N VAL A 277 24.06 -4.96 7.49
CA VAL A 277 23.77 -5.70 6.25
C VAL A 277 24.77 -6.85 6.07
N THR A 278 24.24 -8.07 5.94
CA THR A 278 25.01 -9.29 5.68
C THR A 278 24.91 -9.71 4.21
N HIS A 279 23.77 -9.44 3.57
CA HIS A 279 23.54 -9.76 2.17
C HIS A 279 22.59 -8.77 1.51
N ARG A 280 22.81 -8.46 0.23
CA ARG A 280 21.91 -7.60 -0.56
C ARG A 280 21.97 -7.95 -2.04
N THR A 281 20.80 -8.05 -2.65
CA THR A 281 20.59 -8.09 -4.11
C THR A 281 19.55 -7.05 -4.50
N ASP A 282 19.14 -7.02 -5.77
CA ASP A 282 18.07 -6.14 -6.24
C ASP A 282 16.71 -6.46 -5.60
N CYS A 283 16.49 -7.72 -5.21
CA CYS A 283 15.22 -8.21 -4.69
C CYS A 283 15.29 -8.81 -3.28
N SER A 284 16.46 -8.82 -2.63
CA SER A 284 16.62 -9.35 -1.28
C SER A 284 17.59 -8.54 -0.43
N VAL A 285 17.34 -8.53 0.88
CA VAL A 285 18.22 -7.99 1.90
C VAL A 285 18.22 -8.92 3.11
N ALA A 286 19.39 -9.13 3.71
CA ALA A 286 19.54 -9.77 5.01
C ALA A 286 20.41 -8.90 5.91
N VAL A 287 20.04 -8.84 7.18
CA VAL A 287 20.75 -8.08 8.20
C VAL A 287 20.83 -8.85 9.51
N ASP A 288 21.87 -8.56 10.28
CA ASP A 288 21.94 -8.90 11.69
C ASP A 288 21.51 -7.69 12.52
N LEU A 289 20.74 -7.97 13.57
CA LEU A 289 20.13 -7.00 14.47
C LEU A 289 20.72 -7.15 15.87
N SER A 290 21.03 -6.02 16.49
CA SER A 290 21.43 -5.97 17.90
C SER A 290 20.92 -4.69 18.57
N PHE A 291 20.65 -4.76 19.87
CA PHE A 291 20.35 -3.56 20.66
C PHE A 291 21.64 -2.82 21.00
N PRO A 292 21.66 -1.47 20.99
CA PRO A 292 22.80 -0.71 21.48
C PRO A 292 23.08 -1.02 22.95
N VAL A 293 24.37 -1.04 23.32
CA VAL A 293 24.87 -1.23 24.69
C VAL A 293 24.70 0.05 25.50
#